data_AF-A0A267TIS0-F1
#
_entry.id   AF-A0A267TIS0-F1
#
_cell.length_a   1.000
_cell.length_b   1.000
_cell.length_c   1.000
_cell.angle_alpha   90.00
_cell.angle_beta   90.00
_cell.angle_gamma   90.00
#
_symmetry.space_group_name_H-M   'P 1'
#
loop_
_entity.id
_entity.type
_entity.pdbx_description
1 polymer ?
#
loop_
_entity_poly.entity_id
_entity_poly.type
_entity_poly.pdbx_seq_one_letter_code
_entity_poly.pdbx_strand_id
1 'polypeptide(L)'
;MKKVLLVLLLSVVSTTMSFAQCAMCRSVVESTVSNGRSQIASNLNTGILYLLSVPYVLAMVIGFLWWRTSNQGLSPKDIMRRKLKQAFK
;
A
#
# COMPACT_ATOMS: atom_id res chain seq x y z
N MET A 1 -5.08 34.87 -15.04
CA MET A 1 -6.54 34.66 -14.88
C MET A 1 -7.01 33.32 -15.46
N LYS A 2 -6.70 32.99 -16.73
CA LYS A 2 -7.12 31.71 -17.36
C LYS A 2 -6.69 30.44 -16.61
N LYS A 3 -5.46 30.41 -16.07
CA LYS A 3 -4.94 29.28 -15.26
C LYS A 3 -5.65 29.13 -13.91
N VAL A 4 -6.01 30.24 -13.28
CA VAL A 4 -6.76 30.24 -12.02
C VAL A 4 -8.19 29.74 -12.25
N LEU A 5 -8.83 30.19 -13.33
CA LEU A 5 -10.15 29.71 -13.74
C LEU A 5 -10.15 28.21 -14.05
N LEU A 6 -9.10 27.70 -14.72
CA LEU A 6 -8.93 26.28 -15.01
C LEU A 6 -8.80 25.45 -13.71
N VAL A 7 -8.00 25.92 -12.75
CA VAL A 7 -7.83 25.26 -11.45
C VAL A 7 -9.14 25.26 -10.66
N LEU A 8 -9.88 26.37 -10.67
CA LEU A 8 -11.17 26.48 -10.01
C LEU A 8 -12.19 25.51 -10.63
N LEU A 9 -12.21 25.42 -11.96
CA LEU A 9 -13.09 24.50 -12.70
C LEU A 9 -12.76 23.04 -12.41
N LEU A 10 -11.47 22.68 -12.39
CA LEU A 10 -11.02 21.33 -12.01
C LEU A 10 -11.40 20.99 -10.57
N SER A 11 -11.31 21.94 -9.65
CA SER A 11 -11.69 21.75 -8.25
C SER A 11 -13.18 21.46 -8.10
N VAL A 12 -14.05 22.17 -8.82
CA VAL A 12 -15.51 21.93 -8.80
C VAL A 12 -15.87 20.57 -9.41
N VAL A 13 -15.18 20.12 -10.46
CA VAL A 13 -15.41 18.78 -11.05
C VAL A 13 -14.92 17.65 -10.14
N SER A 14 -13.90 17.90 -9.31
CA SER A 14 -13.40 16.89 -8.37
C SER A 14 -14.37 16.58 -7.21
N THR A 15 -15.21 17.53 -6.82
CA THR A 15 -16.19 17.33 -5.73
C THR A 15 -17.33 16.40 -6.15
N THR A 16 -17.75 16.43 -7.42
CA THR A 16 -18.81 15.54 -7.93
C THR A 16 -18.33 14.09 -8.06
N MET A 17 -17.05 13.89 -8.40
CA MET A 17 -16.39 12.58 -8.38
C MET A 17 -16.22 12.00 -6.97
N SER A 18 -16.18 12.87 -5.95
CA SER A 18 -16.06 12.46 -4.54
C SER A 18 -17.36 11.82 -4.01
N PHE A 19 -18.52 12.25 -4.49
CA PHE A 19 -19.82 11.64 -4.13
C PHE A 19 -20.01 10.23 -4.70
N ALA A 20 -19.32 9.87 -5.78
CA ALA A 20 -19.35 8.53 -6.36
C ALA A 20 -18.44 7.51 -5.64
N GLN A 21 -17.45 7.96 -4.86
CA GLN A 21 -16.53 7.07 -4.13
C GLN A 21 -17.15 6.36 -2.91
N CYS A 22 -18.36 6.74 -2.52
CA CYS A 22 -19.04 6.19 -1.35
C CYS A 22 -19.90 4.95 -1.65
N ALA A 23 -20.17 4.60 -2.92
CA ALA A 23 -20.96 3.42 -3.27
C ALA A 23 -20.23 2.10 -3.01
N MET A 24 -18.90 2.10 -3.11
CA MET A 24 -18.04 0.91 -2.87
C MET A 24 -17.95 0.57 -1.37
N CYS A 25 -17.84 1.59 -0.52
CA CYS A 25 -17.78 1.38 0.92
C CYS A 25 -19.15 1.04 1.51
N ARG A 26 -20.24 1.59 0.95
CA ARG A 26 -21.60 1.37 1.45
C ARG A 26 -22.11 -0.05 1.25
N SER A 27 -21.81 -0.69 0.11
CA SER A 27 -22.26 -2.08 -0.17
C SER A 27 -21.63 -3.12 0.78
N VAL A 28 -20.38 -2.91 1.17
CA VAL A 28 -19.67 -3.75 2.15
C VAL A 28 -20.22 -3.54 3.57
N VAL A 29 -20.66 -2.32 3.90
CA VAL A 29 -21.31 -2.00 5.19
C VAL A 29 -22.68 -2.64 5.27
N GLU A 30 -23.51 -2.45 4.24
CA GLU A 30 -24.89 -2.95 4.21
C GLU A 30 -24.93 -4.48 4.36
N SER A 31 -24.00 -5.18 3.69
CA SER A 31 -23.86 -6.63 3.82
C SER A 31 -23.38 -7.07 5.22
N THR A 32 -22.55 -6.28 5.90
CA THR A 32 -22.08 -6.60 7.26
C THR A 32 -23.13 -6.31 8.34
N VAL A 33 -23.91 -5.24 8.17
CA VAL A 33 -25.04 -4.88 9.06
C VAL A 33 -26.21 -5.84 8.91
N SER A 34 -26.55 -6.24 7.68
CA SER A 34 -27.58 -7.24 7.40
C SER A 34 -27.28 -8.61 8.04
N ASN A 35 -26.01 -8.95 8.23
CA ASN A 35 -25.56 -10.15 8.95
C ASN A 35 -25.48 -10.00 10.48
N GLY A 36 -26.04 -8.93 11.06
CA GLY A 36 -26.17 -8.75 12.52
C GLY A 36 -24.90 -8.31 13.26
N ARG A 37 -23.84 -7.87 12.56
CA ARG A 37 -22.56 -7.45 13.18
C ARG A 37 -22.35 -5.93 13.16
N SER A 38 -23.29 -5.19 13.75
CA SER A 38 -23.31 -3.72 13.80
C SER A 38 -22.09 -3.07 14.47
N GLN A 39 -21.37 -3.78 15.35
CA GLN A 39 -20.16 -3.26 16.02
C GLN A 39 -18.97 -3.05 15.05
N ILE A 40 -18.97 -3.76 13.92
CA ILE A 40 -17.96 -3.65 12.86
C ILE A 40 -18.14 -2.35 12.05
N ALA A 41 -19.37 -1.82 12.00
CA ALA A 41 -19.69 -0.61 11.23
C ALA A 41 -19.06 0.68 11.81
N SER A 42 -18.79 0.75 13.12
CA SER A 42 -18.16 1.94 13.73
C SER A 42 -16.64 2.03 13.48
N ASN A 43 -15.99 0.90 13.17
CA ASN A 43 -14.54 0.80 12.92
C ASN A 43 -14.18 0.82 11.43
N LEU A 44 -15.12 1.21 10.56
CA LEU A 44 -14.97 1.09 9.11
C LEU A 44 -13.87 1.98 8.52
N ASN A 45 -13.67 3.17 9.09
CA ASN A 45 -12.59 4.08 8.70
C ASN A 45 -11.22 3.42 8.92
N THR A 46 -11.06 2.71 10.04
CA THR A 46 -9.87 1.92 10.36
C THR A 46 -9.68 0.75 9.39
N GLY A 47 -10.76 0.07 9.00
CA GLY A 47 -10.69 -1.05 8.05
C GLY A 47 -10.25 -0.64 6.64
N ILE A 48 -10.74 0.50 6.14
CA ILE A 48 -10.35 1.07 4.84
C ILE A 48 -8.88 1.52 4.88
N LEU A 49 -8.48 2.22 5.95
CA LEU A 49 -7.07 2.58 6.17
C LEU A 49 -6.16 1.36 6.22
N TYR A 50 -6.60 0.27 6.87
CA TYR A 50 -5.83 -0.97 6.94
C TYR A 50 -5.64 -1.60 5.56
N LEU A 51 -6.72 -1.79 4.80
CA LEU A 51 -6.67 -2.37 3.44
C LEU A 51 -5.85 -1.52 2.46
N LEU A 52 -5.93 -0.19 2.57
CA LEU A 52 -5.10 0.72 1.78
C LEU A 52 -3.63 0.71 2.21
N SER A 53 -3.33 0.56 3.50
CA SER A 53 -1.94 0.58 4.01
C SER A 53 -1.12 -0.64 3.60
N VAL A 54 -1.76 -1.81 3.46
CA VAL A 54 -1.10 -3.09 3.14
C VAL A 54 -0.23 -3.03 1.88
N PRO A 55 -0.72 -2.59 0.69
CA PRO A 55 0.11 -2.54 -0.51
C PRO A 55 1.32 -1.60 -0.38
N TYR A 56 1.21 -0.49 0.36
CA TYR A 56 2.34 0.42 0.57
C TYR A 56 3.39 -0.17 1.49
N VAL A 57 2.99 -0.81 2.59
CA VAL A 57 3.91 -1.49 3.51
C VAL A 57 4.61 -2.64 2.79
N LEU A 58 3.88 -3.43 2.00
CA LEU A 58 4.44 -4.53 1.23
C LEU A 58 5.48 -4.02 0.22
N ALA A 59 5.17 -2.96 -0.53
CA ALA A 59 6.10 -2.35 -1.47
C ALA A 59 7.36 -1.80 -0.78
N MET A 60 7.19 -1.16 0.38
CA MET A 60 8.30 -0.64 1.19
C MET A 60 9.23 -1.76 1.66
N VAL A 61 8.69 -2.87 2.15
CA VAL A 61 9.47 -4.04 2.60
C VAL A 61 10.24 -4.65 1.44
N ILE A 62 9.57 -4.89 0.30
CA ILE A 62 10.21 -5.45 -0.89
C ILE A 62 11.32 -4.53 -1.39
N GLY A 63 11.07 -3.23 -1.49
CA GLY A 63 12.07 -2.24 -1.90
C GLY A 63 13.26 -2.19 -0.96
N PHE A 64 13.03 -2.26 0.36
CA PHE A 64 14.10 -2.28 1.35
C PHE A 64 14.96 -3.56 1.26
N LEU A 65 14.33 -4.72 1.12
CA LEU A 65 15.05 -5.99 0.94
C LEU A 65 15.86 -6.00 -0.35
N TRP A 66 15.30 -5.47 -1.44
CA TRP A 66 16.00 -5.36 -2.72
C TRP A 66 17.21 -4.44 -2.62
N TRP A 67 17.06 -3.25 -2.02
CA TRP A 67 18.16 -2.34 -1.75
C TRP A 67 19.24 -3.01 -0.91
N ARG A 68 18.85 -3.68 0.18
CA ARG A 68 19.79 -4.34 1.09
C ARG A 68 20.56 -5.47 0.39
N THR A 69 19.90 -6.26 -0.45
CA THR A 69 20.56 -7.30 -1.27
C THR A 69 21.48 -6.69 -2.31
N SER A 70 21.05 -5.61 -2.98
CA SER A 70 21.87 -4.95 -3.99
C SER A 70 23.14 -4.32 -3.42
N ASN A 71 23.10 -3.85 -2.16
CA ASN A 71 24.28 -3.31 -1.48
C ASN A 71 25.15 -4.38 -0.80
N GLN A 72 24.72 -5.64 -0.76
CA GLN A 72 25.52 -6.77 -0.29
C GLN A 72 26.32 -7.36 -1.46
N GLY A 73 27.25 -6.57 -2.01
CA GLY A 73 28.32 -7.13 -2.83
C GLY A 73 29.05 -8.21 -2.01
N LEU A 74 29.15 -9.42 -2.57
CA LEU A 74 29.68 -10.60 -1.88
C LEU A 74 31.00 -10.27 -1.18
N SER A 75 31.00 -10.29 0.16
CA SER A 75 32.19 -9.92 0.94
C SER A 75 33.36 -10.85 0.56
N PRO A 76 34.60 -10.34 0.42
CA PRO A 76 35.77 -11.16 0.07
C PRO A 76 35.95 -12.38 1.00
N LYS A 77 35.51 -12.27 2.26
CA LYS A 77 35.51 -13.37 3.24
C LYS A 77 34.58 -14.52 2.85
N ASP A 78 33.45 -14.23 2.22
CA ASP A 78 32.49 -15.25 1.78
C ASP A 78 32.96 -15.93 0.48
N ILE A 79 33.70 -15.21 -0.38
CA ILE A 79 34.41 -15.81 -1.52
C ILE A 79 35.49 -16.77 -1.01
N MET A 80 36.32 -16.34 -0.06
CA MET A 80 37.39 -17.16 0.52
C MET A 80 36.82 -18.40 1.22
N ARG A 81 35.73 -18.27 2.01
CA ARG A 81 35.06 -19.42 2.65
C ARG A 81 34.47 -20.42 1.66
N ARG A 82 33.89 -19.95 0.55
CA ARG A 82 33.39 -20.83 -0.52
C ARG A 82 34.53 -21.60 -1.18
N LYS A 83 35.65 -20.93 -1.48
CA LYS A 83 36.86 -21.56 -2.02
C LYS A 83 37.47 -22.59 -1.06
N LEU A 84 37.57 -22.24 0.23
CA LEU A 84 38.06 -23.15 1.28
C LEU A 84 37.19 -24.42 1.38
N LYS A 85 35.85 -24.28 1.39
CA LYS A 85 34.95 -25.45 1.37
C LYS A 85 35.08 -26.30 0.11
N GLN A 86 35.33 -25.68 -1.04
CA GLN A 86 35.57 -26.40 -2.30
C GLN A 86 36.92 -27.14 -2.30
N ALA A 87 37.94 -26.58 -1.65
CA ALA A 87 39.25 -27.21 -1.55
C ALA A 87 39.29 -28.37 -0.54
N PHE A 88 38.38 -28.37 0.45
CA PHE A 88 38.28 -29.40 1.49
C PHE A 88 37.20 -30.47 1.22
N LYS A 89 36.57 -30.46 0.03
CA LYS A 89 35.64 -31.50 -0.40
C LYS A 89 36.28 -32.32 -1.52
#